data_AF-A0A932BZX2-F1
#
_entry.id   AF-A0A932BZX2-F1
#
_cell.length_a   1.000
_cell.length_b   1.000
_cell.length_c   1.000
_cell.angle_alpha   90.00
_cell.angle_beta   90.00
_cell.angle_gamma   90.00
#
_symmetry.space_group_name_H-M   'P 1'
#
loop_
_entity.id
_entity.type
_entity.pdbx_description
1 polymer ?
#
loop_
_entity_poly.entity_id
_entity_poly.type
_entity_poly.pdbx_seq_one_letter_code
_entity_poly.pdbx_strand_id
1 'polypeptide(L)'
;MYAILMESALFIATLAVLGAFAFFGLRRFTPLGTYMRQLENRRRIERVEALTCPKHGAHREDQLVRLSGGAVLCPECYQETMNGQFD
;
A
#
# COMPACT_ATOMS: atom_id res chain seq x y z
N MET A 1 47.68 -6.02 15.21
CA MET A 1 46.30 -6.10 15.73
C MET A 1 45.45 -4.92 15.26
N TYR A 2 45.82 -3.67 15.56
CA TYR A 2 45.06 -2.47 15.12
C TYR A 2 44.97 -2.31 13.59
N ALA A 3 46.05 -2.61 12.86
CA ALA A 3 46.07 -2.54 11.39
C ALA A 3 45.08 -3.52 10.72
N ILE A 4 44.96 -4.75 11.24
CA ILE A 4 44.04 -5.77 10.71
C ILE A 4 42.58 -5.36 10.96
N LEU A 5 42.30 -4.77 12.13
CA LEU A 5 40.97 -4.23 12.45
C LEU A 5 40.61 -3.05 11.54
N MET A 6 41.56 -2.15 11.27
CA MET A 6 41.35 -1.02 10.35
C MET A 6 41.11 -1.48 8.91
N GLU A 7 41.91 -2.41 8.40
CA GLU A 7 41.78 -2.91 7.02
C GLU A 7 40.44 -3.61 6.80
N SER A 8 40.04 -4.48 7.72
CA SER A 8 38.74 -5.16 7.66
C SER A 8 37.56 -4.20 7.79
N ALA A 9 37.65 -3.18 8.65
CA ALA A 9 36.63 -2.15 8.75
C ALA A 9 36.49 -1.35 7.44
N LEU A 10 37.61 -0.98 6.81
CA LEU A 10 37.61 -0.25 5.53
C LEU A 10 37.00 -1.09 4.41
N PHE A 11 37.30 -2.38 4.38
CA PHE A 11 36.74 -3.32 3.42
C PHE A 11 35.22 -3.45 3.57
N ILE A 12 34.73 -3.65 4.79
CA ILE A 12 33.28 -3.74 5.08
C ILE A 12 32.58 -2.43 4.71
N ALA A 13 33.16 -1.29 5.09
CA ALA A 13 32.62 0.03 4.74
C ALA A 13 32.51 0.20 3.21
N THR A 14 33.53 -0.24 2.47
CA THR A 14 33.53 -0.17 1.00
C THR A 14 32.44 -1.04 0.40
N LEU A 15 32.27 -2.28 0.89
CA LEU A 15 31.19 -3.16 0.44
C LEU A 15 29.80 -2.58 0.75
N ALA A 16 29.62 -1.98 1.93
CA ALA A 16 28.37 -1.33 2.30
C ALA A 16 28.04 -0.16 1.37
N VAL A 17 29.03 0.68 1.04
CA VAL A 17 28.88 1.80 0.10
C VAL A 17 28.52 1.30 -1.30
N LEU A 18 29.24 0.30 -1.83
CA LEU A 18 28.94 -0.30 -3.13
C LEU A 18 27.54 -0.91 -3.17
N GLY A 19 27.14 -1.62 -2.12
CA GLY A 19 25.80 -2.18 -1.97
C GLY A 19 24.71 -1.10 -1.95
N ALA A 20 24.93 0.00 -1.22
CA ALA A 20 24.00 1.12 -1.17
C ALA A 20 23.84 1.80 -2.55
N PHE A 21 24.94 2.02 -3.28
CA PHE A 21 24.89 2.58 -4.63
C PHE A 21 24.20 1.64 -5.62
N ALA A 22 24.49 0.34 -5.58
CA ALA A 22 23.82 -0.65 -6.42
C ALA A 22 22.32 -0.71 -6.13
N PHE A 23 21.92 -0.76 -4.85
CA PHE A 23 20.52 -0.74 -4.45
C PHE A 23 19.81 0.55 -4.88
N PHE A 24 20.43 1.71 -4.67
CA PHE A 24 19.89 2.99 -5.09
C PHE A 24 19.74 3.07 -6.61
N GLY A 25 20.76 2.64 -7.36
CA GLY A 25 20.76 2.60 -8.81
C GLY A 25 19.65 1.70 -9.35
N LEU A 26 19.54 0.47 -8.81
CA LEU A 26 18.45 -0.45 -9.15
C LEU A 26 17.09 0.20 -8.86
N ARG A 27 16.87 0.74 -7.66
CA ARG A 27 15.58 1.33 -7.29
C ARG A 27 15.24 2.57 -8.14
N ARG A 28 16.22 3.38 -8.52
CA ARG A 28 16.00 4.67 -9.19
C ARG A 28 15.90 4.56 -10.71
N PHE A 29 16.70 3.70 -11.32
CA PHE A 29 16.82 3.58 -12.78
C PHE A 29 16.09 2.37 -13.36
N THR A 30 15.73 1.37 -12.55
CA THR A 30 14.91 0.25 -13.03
C THR A 30 13.43 0.48 -12.76
N PRO A 31 12.53 -0.08 -13.58
CA PRO A 31 11.07 0.02 -13.39
C PRO A 31 10.57 -0.68 -12.12
N LEU A 32 11.42 -1.40 -11.37
CA LEU A 32 11.03 -2.02 -10.11
C LEU A 32 10.64 -0.97 -9.06
N GLY A 33 11.36 0.16 -9.00
CA GLY A 33 11.04 1.23 -8.05
C GLY A 33 9.71 1.91 -8.35
N THR A 34 9.38 2.10 -9.63
CA THR A 34 8.09 2.66 -10.05
C THR A 34 6.97 1.66 -9.84
N TYR A 35 7.18 0.38 -10.17
CA TYR A 35 6.22 -0.69 -9.93
C TYR A 35 5.84 -0.81 -8.45
N MET A 36 6.81 -0.80 -7.53
CA MET A 36 6.52 -0.86 -6.09
C MET A 36 5.70 0.33 -5.61
N ARG A 37 6.00 1.54 -6.10
CA ARG A 37 5.21 2.75 -5.79
C ARG A 37 3.80 2.68 -6.37
N GLN A 38 3.64 2.14 -7.58
CA GLN A 38 2.34 1.96 -8.21
C GLN A 38 1.50 0.92 -7.47
N LEU A 39 2.11 -0.18 -7.03
CA LEU A 39 1.41 -1.21 -6.26
C LEU A 39 0.91 -0.67 -4.91
N GLU A 40 1.73 0.12 -4.23
CA GLU A 40 1.32 0.77 -2.98
C GLU A 40 0.19 1.78 -3.20
N ASN A 41 0.31 2.62 -4.23
CA ASN A 41 -0.75 3.55 -4.61
C ASN A 41 -2.05 2.83 -4.96
N ARG A 42 -1.98 1.74 -5.73
CA ARG A 42 -3.15 0.95 -6.10
C ARG A 42 -3.85 0.38 -4.87
N ARG A 43 -3.11 -0.21 -3.93
CA ARG A 43 -3.68 -0.72 -2.66
C ARG A 43 -4.32 0.39 -1.84
N ARG A 44 -3.78 1.61 -1.88
CA ARG A 44 -4.35 2.77 -1.18
C ARG A 44 -5.67 3.20 -1.82
N ILE A 45 -5.73 3.26 -3.15
CA ILE A 45 -6.94 3.59 -3.91
C ILE A 45 -8.02 2.54 -3.64
N GLU A 46 -7.69 1.26 -3.78
CA GLU A 46 -8.62 0.15 -3.56
C GLU A 46 -9.24 0.19 -2.14
N ARG A 47 -8.46 0.55 -1.12
CA ARG A 47 -8.99 0.75 0.24
C ARG A 47 -9.95 1.92 0.33
N VAL A 48 -9.62 3.05 -0.29
CA VAL A 48 -10.50 4.23 -0.27
C VAL A 48 -11.80 3.94 -1.04
N GLU A 49 -11.71 3.31 -2.21
CA GLU A 49 -12.86 2.88 -2.99
C GLU A 49 -13.75 1.90 -2.22
N ALA A 50 -13.16 0.93 -1.51
CA ALA A 50 -13.92 -0.02 -0.69
C ALA A 50 -14.69 0.65 0.46
N LEU A 51 -14.23 1.82 0.92
CA LEU A 51 -14.87 2.60 1.97
C LEU A 51 -15.80 3.70 1.42
N THR A 52 -15.82 3.92 0.11
CA THR A 52 -16.57 5.02 -0.51
C THR A 52 -17.73 4.47 -1.33
N CYS A 53 -18.95 4.75 -0.88
CA CYS A 53 -20.15 4.55 -1.67
C CYS A 53 -20.19 5.59 -2.80
N PRO A 54 -20.44 5.19 -4.07
CA PRO A 54 -20.59 6.14 -5.17
C PRO A 54 -21.82 7.05 -5.04
N LYS A 55 -22.83 6.67 -4.23
CA LYS A 55 -24.06 7.46 -3.99
C LYS A 55 -23.98 8.32 -2.73
N HIS A 56 -23.48 7.75 -1.63
CA HIS A 56 -23.53 8.40 -0.31
C HIS A 56 -22.16 8.90 0.20
N GLY A 57 -21.08 8.62 -0.54
CA GLY A 57 -19.75 9.12 -0.23
C GLY A 57 -18.94 8.21 0.70
N ALA A 58 -18.02 8.80 1.46
CA ALA A 58 -17.07 8.05 2.26
C ALA A 58 -17.66 7.59 3.61
N HIS A 59 -17.39 6.33 3.97
CA HIS A 59 -17.78 5.71 5.22
C HIS A 59 -16.57 5.17 5.97
N ARG A 60 -16.74 4.90 7.27
CA ARG A 60 -15.73 4.19 8.04
C ARG A 60 -15.90 2.68 7.88
N GLU A 61 -14.80 1.93 8.02
CA GLU A 61 -14.81 0.47 7.89
C GLU A 61 -15.80 -0.22 8.86
N ASP A 62 -15.98 0.34 10.07
CA ASP A 62 -16.90 -0.15 11.10
C ASP A 62 -18.38 0.15 10.82
N GLN A 63 -18.68 1.02 9.86
CA GLN A 63 -20.04 1.42 9.50
C GLN A 63 -20.59 0.60 8.33
N LEU A 64 -19.74 -0.16 7.64
CA LEU A 64 -20.13 -0.92 6.47
C LEU A 64 -20.88 -2.19 6.85
N VAL A 65 -21.95 -2.48 6.11
CA VAL A 65 -22.80 -3.65 6.31
C VAL A 65 -22.24 -4.81 5.49
N ARG A 66 -21.94 -5.93 6.15
CA ARG A 66 -21.55 -7.19 5.48
C ARG A 66 -22.77 -8.02 5.15
N LEU A 67 -22.96 -8.31 3.88
CA LEU A 67 -24.03 -9.16 3.38
C LEU A 67 -23.67 -10.64 3.58
N SER A 68 -24.67 -11.50 3.63
CA SER A 68 -24.50 -12.96 3.76
C SER A 68 -23.70 -13.59 2.62
N GLY A 69 -23.69 -12.95 1.44
CA GLY A 69 -22.86 -13.33 0.29
C GLY A 69 -21.42 -12.83 0.34
N GLY A 70 -20.99 -12.14 1.41
CA GLY A 70 -19.64 -11.61 1.57
C GLY A 70 -19.39 -10.23 0.93
N ALA A 71 -20.36 -9.70 0.19
CA ALA A 71 -20.33 -8.33 -0.30
C ALA A 71 -20.47 -7.31 0.85
N VAL A 72 -19.93 -6.11 0.65
CA VAL A 72 -19.94 -5.02 1.64
C VAL A 72 -20.69 -3.84 1.05
N LEU A 73 -21.63 -3.27 1.82
CA LEU A 73 -22.47 -2.14 1.41
C LEU A 73 -22.41 -1.01 2.42
N CYS A 74 -22.65 0.24 1.99
CA CYS A 74 -22.88 1.32 2.93
C CYS A 74 -24.25 1.17 3.64
N PRO A 75 -24.40 1.72 4.85
CA PRO A 75 -25.64 1.55 5.62
C PRO A 75 -26.85 2.19 4.93
N GLU A 76 -26.67 3.26 4.16
CA GLU A 76 -27.72 3.97 3.44
C GLU A 76 -28.25 3.14 2.27
N CYS A 77 -27.39 2.63 1.40
CA CYS A 77 -27.80 1.71 0.33
C CYS A 77 -28.47 0.46 0.89
N TYR A 78 -28.02 -0.02 2.05
CA TYR A 78 -28.64 -1.18 2.69
C TYR A 78 -30.07 -0.86 3.15
N GLN A 79 -30.28 0.29 3.78
CA GLN A 79 -31.62 0.75 4.17
C GLN A 79 -32.53 1.02 2.97
N GLU A 80 -32.02 1.67 1.93
CA GLU A 80 -32.74 1.92 0.67
C GLU A 80 -33.25 0.60 0.06
N THR A 81 -32.36 -0.41 -0.02
CA THR A 81 -32.69 -1.74 -0.53
C THR A 81 -33.77 -2.43 0.31
N MET A 82 -33.67 -2.33 1.64
CA MET A 82 -34.65 -2.96 2.55
C MET A 82 -36.01 -2.26 2.53
N ASN A 83 -36.03 -0.94 2.29
CA ASN A 83 -37.24 -0.14 2.21
C ASN A 83 -37.87 -0.14 0.80
N GLY A 84 -37.23 -0.79 -0.18
CA GLY A 84 -37.69 -0.82 -1.57
C GLY A 84 -37.62 0.54 -2.28
N GLN A 85 -36.79 1.46 -1.79
CA GLN A 85 -36.58 2.78 -2.38
C GLN A 85 -35.34 2.72 -3.28
N PHE A 86 -35.56 2.73 -4.60
CA PHE A 86 -34.50 2.80 -5.60
C PHE A 86 -34.64 4.14 -6.35
N ASP A 87 -33.84 5.12 -5.94
CA ASP A 87 -33.56 6.35 -6.72
C ASP A 87 -32.28 6.15 -7.54
#